data_AF-A0A930XM51-F1
#
_entry.id   AF-A0A930XM51-F1
#
_cell.length_a   1.000
_cell.length_b   1.000
_cell.length_c   1.000
_cell.angle_alpha   90.00
_cell.angle_beta   90.00
_cell.angle_gamma   90.00
#
_symmetry.space_group_name_H-M   'P 1'
#
loop_
_entity.id
_entity.type
_entity.pdbx_description
1 polymer ?
#
loop_
_entity_poly.entity_id
_entity_poly.type
_entity_poly.pdbx_seq_one_letter_code
_entity_poly.pdbx_strand_id
1 'polypeptide(L)'
;MMNPALQYPIFGPEIQCPHCRQMIPALTLTDTYLCQRHGAFEANPKSGELIHLQSGRHWRRWNNEWYRQHTHPDGIRFEIHEALDRLYTQGYRATRVIIARRYKDLISTYLERSTPWRGQTEAPRPRLYGLPVEFSPEPSDDPCWDVINFDLEKEPGAPVRYPYFRLFE
;
A
#
# COMPACT_ATOMS: atom_id res chain seq x y z
N MET A 1 -28.10 5.22 -27.44
CA MET A 1 -26.96 4.54 -26.80
C MET A 1 -25.82 5.55 -26.74
N MET A 2 -25.52 6.08 -25.55
CA MET A 2 -24.42 7.03 -25.36
C MET A 2 -23.11 6.25 -25.32
N ASN A 3 -22.15 6.62 -26.17
CA ASN A 3 -20.83 6.00 -26.24
C ASN A 3 -20.12 6.15 -24.87
N PRO A 4 -19.77 5.06 -24.17
CA PRO A 4 -18.99 5.12 -22.93
C PRO A 4 -17.56 5.67 -23.15
N ALA A 5 -17.12 5.77 -24.41
CA ALA A 5 -15.86 6.40 -24.82
C ALA A 5 -15.84 7.94 -24.72
N LEU A 6 -16.91 8.57 -24.23
CA LEU A 6 -17.01 10.04 -24.04
C LEU A 6 -17.09 10.45 -22.56
N GLN A 7 -17.00 9.52 -21.61
CA GLN A 7 -17.01 9.83 -20.18
C GLN A 7 -15.60 10.17 -19.69
N TYR A 8 -15.03 11.23 -20.25
CA TYR A 8 -13.95 11.95 -19.60
C TYR A 8 -14.58 12.81 -18.51
N PRO A 9 -14.11 12.75 -17.26
CA PRO A 9 -12.93 11.99 -16.77
C PRO A 9 -13.31 10.62 -16.18
N ILE A 10 -12.42 9.63 -16.28
CA ILE A 10 -12.65 8.24 -15.79
C ILE A 10 -13.07 8.17 -14.31
N PHE A 11 -12.47 8.99 -13.44
CA PHE A 11 -12.77 8.97 -12.01
C PHE A 11 -13.85 9.97 -11.59
N GLY A 12 -14.46 10.67 -12.54
CA GLY A 12 -15.42 11.76 -12.32
C GLY A 12 -14.78 13.16 -12.43
N PRO A 13 -15.61 14.21 -12.33
CA PRO A 13 -15.20 15.60 -12.57
C PRO A 13 -14.19 16.12 -11.54
N GLU A 14 -14.15 15.52 -10.35
CA GLU A 14 -13.23 15.87 -9.28
C GLU A 14 -12.75 14.61 -8.57
N ILE A 15 -11.50 14.64 -8.11
CA ILE A 15 -10.93 13.60 -7.25
C ILE A 15 -10.27 14.22 -6.03
N GLN A 16 -10.04 13.43 -4.98
CA GLN A 16 -9.17 13.85 -3.89
C GLN A 16 -7.71 13.70 -4.30
N CYS A 17 -6.90 14.75 -4.12
CA CYS A 17 -5.47 14.68 -4.36
C CYS A 17 -4.83 13.62 -3.43
N PRO A 18 -4.02 12.67 -3.96
CA PRO A 18 -3.39 11.63 -3.14
C PRO A 18 -2.44 12.16 -2.05
N HIS A 19 -1.97 13.41 -2.20
CA HIS A 19 -1.00 14.03 -1.30
C HIS A 19 -1.64 14.94 -0.24
N CYS A 20 -2.45 15.93 -0.66
CA CYS A 20 -3.10 16.84 0.30
C CYS A 20 -4.54 16.50 0.65
N ARG A 21 -5.14 15.48 0.02
CA ARG A 21 -6.57 15.14 0.13
C ARG A 21 -7.54 16.28 -0.23
N GLN A 22 -7.05 17.36 -0.85
CA GLN A 22 -7.90 18.43 -1.38
C GLN A 22 -8.60 17.94 -2.64
N MET A 23 -9.85 18.37 -2.83
CA MET A 23 -10.57 18.13 -4.08
C MET A 23 -9.85 18.86 -5.22
N ILE A 24 -9.53 18.13 -6.28
CA ILE A 24 -8.89 18.65 -7.49
C ILE A 24 -9.79 18.38 -8.69
N PRO A 25 -10.09 19.40 -9.50
CA PRO A 25 -10.91 19.24 -10.69
C PRO A 25 -10.12 18.57 -11.81
N ALA A 26 -10.82 17.80 -12.63
CA ALA A 26 -10.31 17.36 -13.91
C ALA A 26 -10.23 18.54 -14.89
N LEU A 27 -9.23 18.51 -15.75
CA LEU A 27 -9.15 19.39 -16.90
C LEU A 27 -10.18 18.92 -17.94
N THR A 28 -10.96 19.86 -18.46
CA THR A 28 -12.09 19.56 -19.35
C THR A 28 -11.68 18.69 -20.52
N LEU A 29 -12.43 17.60 -20.74
CA LEU A 29 -12.23 16.63 -21.82
C LEU A 29 -10.88 15.90 -21.76
N THR A 30 -10.28 15.81 -20.58
CA THR A 30 -9.07 15.02 -20.35
C THR A 30 -9.22 14.14 -19.12
N ASP A 31 -8.34 13.16 -19.00
CA ASP A 31 -8.18 12.34 -17.80
C ASP A 31 -7.16 12.92 -16.81
N THR A 32 -6.85 14.21 -16.95
CA THR A 32 -5.82 14.89 -16.16
C THR A 32 -6.46 15.74 -15.07
N TYR A 33 -5.95 15.64 -13.85
CA TYR A 33 -6.38 16.38 -12.68
C TYR A 33 -5.24 17.29 -12.19
N LEU A 34 -5.55 18.55 -11.91
CA LEU A 34 -4.53 19.53 -11.54
C LEU A 34 -4.64 19.92 -10.06
N CYS A 35 -3.63 19.55 -9.28
CA CYS A 35 -3.45 20.06 -7.92
C CYS A 35 -2.57 21.30 -7.94
N GLN A 36 -3.05 22.42 -7.38
CA GLN A 36 -2.27 23.65 -7.28
C GLN A 36 -0.96 23.51 -6.48
N ARG A 37 -0.91 22.57 -5.53
CA ARG A 37 0.27 22.36 -4.66
C ARG A 37 1.19 21.24 -5.13
N HIS A 38 0.62 20.20 -5.73
CA HIS A 38 1.35 18.97 -6.03
C HIS A 38 1.58 18.74 -7.51
N GLY A 39 0.88 19.43 -8.42
CA GLY A 39 1.04 19.27 -9.87
C GLY A 39 -0.07 18.44 -10.52
N ALA A 40 0.20 17.98 -11.74
CA ALA A 40 -0.75 17.28 -12.58
C ALA A 40 -0.70 15.75 -12.37
N PHE A 41 -1.88 15.15 -12.28
CA PHE A 41 -2.10 13.71 -12.19
C PHE A 41 -2.87 13.26 -13.42
N GLU A 42 -2.43 12.21 -14.08
CA GLU A 42 -3.10 11.66 -15.26
C GLU A 42 -3.70 10.30 -14.91
N ALA A 43 -4.99 10.12 -15.18
CA ALA A 43 -5.65 8.84 -15.05
C ALA A 43 -5.46 8.02 -16.33
N ASN A 44 -5.00 6.78 -16.18
CA ASN A 44 -4.83 5.87 -17.29
C ASN A 44 -6.12 5.04 -17.49
N PRO A 45 -6.88 5.22 -18.60
CA PRO A 45 -8.12 4.50 -18.86
C PRO A 45 -7.96 2.99 -18.97
N LYS A 46 -6.76 2.50 -19.31
CA LYS A 46 -6.50 1.07 -19.52
C LYS A 46 -6.19 0.34 -18.23
N SER A 47 -5.46 0.98 -17.31
CA SER A 47 -5.05 0.35 -16.04
C SER A 47 -5.90 0.79 -14.84
N GLY A 48 -6.68 1.87 -14.96
CA GLY A 48 -7.40 2.43 -13.82
C GLY A 48 -6.45 3.01 -12.75
N GLU A 49 -5.23 3.38 -13.15
CA GLU A 49 -4.23 3.99 -12.28
C GLU A 49 -4.20 5.49 -12.46
N LEU A 50 -3.93 6.22 -11.36
CA LEU A 50 -3.62 7.63 -11.37
C LEU A 50 -2.10 7.79 -11.29
N ILE A 51 -1.52 8.50 -12.24
CA ILE A 51 -0.06 8.68 -12.38
C ILE A 51 0.25 10.15 -12.11
N HIS A 52 1.19 10.42 -11.21
CA HIS A 52 1.68 11.79 -11.03
C HIS A 52 2.78 12.09 -12.05
N LEU A 53 2.52 13.02 -12.95
CA LEU A 53 3.39 13.29 -14.11
C LEU A 53 4.80 13.76 -13.71
N GLN A 54 4.94 14.52 -12.62
CA GLN A 54 6.24 15.06 -12.23
C GLN A 54 7.11 14.04 -11.48
N SER A 55 6.51 13.10 -10.75
CA SER A 55 7.27 12.15 -9.90
C SER A 55 7.22 10.70 -10.37
N GLY A 56 6.40 10.39 -11.38
CA GLY A 56 6.20 9.03 -11.87
C GLY A 56 5.60 8.08 -10.83
N ARG A 57 4.95 8.61 -9.79
CA ARG A 57 4.31 7.79 -8.76
C ARG A 57 2.95 7.32 -9.27
N HIS A 58 2.57 6.11 -8.89
CA HIS A 58 1.32 5.48 -9.31
C HIS A 58 0.39 5.29 -8.10
N TRP A 59 -0.90 5.50 -8.30
CA TRP A 59 -1.94 5.22 -7.32
C TRP A 59 -3.07 4.44 -7.96
N ARG A 60 -3.71 3.59 -7.15
CA ARG A 60 -4.93 2.87 -7.50
C ARG A 60 -6.01 3.23 -6.48
N ARG A 61 -7.27 3.28 -6.91
CA ARG A 61 -8.40 3.62 -6.05
C ARG A 61 -9.11 2.35 -5.58
N TRP A 62 -9.30 2.21 -4.28
CA TRP A 62 -10.13 1.15 -3.69
C TRP A 62 -10.96 1.72 -2.54
N ASN A 63 -12.25 1.40 -2.47
CA ASN A 63 -13.18 1.94 -1.46
C ASN A 63 -13.08 3.47 -1.26
N ASN A 64 -12.93 4.22 -2.36
CA ASN A 64 -12.78 5.68 -2.36
C ASN A 64 -11.48 6.21 -1.73
N GLU A 65 -10.50 5.34 -1.46
CA GLU A 65 -9.18 5.70 -0.98
C GLU A 65 -8.10 5.43 -2.04
N TRP A 66 -7.04 6.24 -2.02
CA TRP A 66 -5.91 6.11 -2.93
C TRP A 66 -4.78 5.30 -2.28
N TYR A 67 -4.47 4.16 -2.89
CA TYR A 67 -3.35 3.31 -2.49
C TYR A 67 -2.19 3.53 -3.46
N ARG A 68 -1.07 4.03 -2.92
CA ARG A 68 0.13 4.27 -3.70
C ARG A 68 0.77 2.94 -4.08
N GLN A 69 1.01 2.70 -5.37
CA GLN A 69 1.76 1.53 -5.80
C GLN A 69 3.26 1.80 -5.68
N HIS A 70 3.99 0.89 -5.05
CA HIS A 70 5.42 1.03 -4.83
C HIS A 70 6.19 0.25 -5.90
N THR A 71 7.28 0.85 -6.37
CA THR A 71 8.24 0.15 -7.25
C THR A 71 9.50 -0.27 -6.51
N HIS A 72 9.72 0.28 -5.30
CA HIS A 72 10.89 0.02 -4.48
C HIS A 72 10.53 -0.69 -3.17
N PRO A 73 11.37 -1.64 -2.71
CA PRO A 73 11.17 -2.36 -1.45
C PRO A 73 11.15 -1.46 -0.24
N ASP A 74 11.96 -0.42 -0.22
CA ASP A 74 11.99 0.51 0.89
C ASP A 74 10.66 1.29 1.00
N GLY A 75 10.01 1.61 -0.13
CA GLY A 75 8.73 2.34 -0.13
C GLY A 75 7.63 1.61 0.65
N ILE A 76 7.45 0.31 0.39
CA ILE A 76 6.47 -0.51 1.10
C ILE A 76 6.90 -0.81 2.54
N ARG A 77 8.21 -1.01 2.79
CA ARG A 77 8.73 -1.19 4.16
C ARG A 77 8.46 0.03 5.05
N PHE A 78 8.73 1.24 4.54
CA PHE A 78 8.43 2.47 5.25
C PHE A 78 6.92 2.65 5.50
N GLU A 79 6.08 2.33 4.52
CA GLU A 79 4.62 2.42 4.69
C GLU A 79 4.10 1.45 5.75
N ILE A 80 4.61 0.20 5.76
CA ILE A 80 4.30 -0.80 6.80
C ILE A 80 4.78 -0.29 8.16
N HIS A 81 5.99 0.25 8.24
CA HIS A 81 6.55 0.79 9.48
C HIS A 81 5.69 1.93 10.04
N GLU A 82 5.30 2.89 9.20
CA GLU A 82 4.42 3.99 9.60
C GLU A 82 3.03 3.49 10.04
N ALA A 83 2.49 2.47 9.36
CA ALA A 83 1.22 1.86 9.76
C ALA A 83 1.31 1.14 11.10
N LEU A 84 2.42 0.44 11.38
CA LEU A 84 2.70 -0.17 12.68
C LEU A 84 2.78 0.90 13.77
N ASP A 85 3.52 1.98 13.55
CA ASP A 85 3.67 3.09 14.52
C ASP A 85 2.33 3.77 14.83
N ARG A 86 1.47 3.96 13.81
CA ARG A 86 0.11 4.46 14.00
C ARG A 86 -0.77 3.49 14.80
N LEU A 87 -0.68 2.17 14.56
CA LEU A 87 -1.41 1.18 15.36
C LEU A 87 -0.94 1.19 16.81
N TYR A 88 0.36 1.31 17.05
CA TYR A 88 0.91 1.43 18.40
C TYR A 88 0.39 2.67 19.13
N THR A 89 0.32 3.81 18.45
CA THR A 89 -0.23 5.05 19.01
C THR A 89 -1.72 4.91 19.36
N GLN A 90 -2.45 4.05 18.65
CA GLN A 90 -3.87 3.74 18.92
C GLN A 90 -4.06 2.67 20.02
N GLY A 91 -2.98 2.13 20.60
CA GLY A 91 -3.04 1.10 21.63
C GLY A 91 -3.31 -0.32 21.12
N TYR A 92 -3.19 -0.55 19.81
CA TYR A 92 -3.31 -1.86 19.20
C TYR A 92 -1.94 -2.49 18.98
N ARG A 93 -1.89 -3.82 19.00
CA ARG A 93 -0.70 -4.58 18.64
C ARG A 93 -0.94 -5.30 17.32
N ALA A 94 -0.01 -5.12 16.37
CA ALA A 94 0.02 -5.95 15.18
C ALA A 94 0.55 -7.35 15.52
N THR A 95 -0.17 -8.39 15.10
CA THR A 95 0.23 -9.80 15.24
C THR A 95 0.87 -10.34 13.98
N ARG A 96 0.40 -9.89 12.81
CA ARG A 96 0.82 -10.38 11.51
C ARG A 96 0.73 -9.28 10.46
N VAL A 97 1.65 -9.33 9.50
CA VAL A 97 1.67 -8.44 8.32
C VAL A 97 1.29 -9.27 7.10
N ILE A 98 0.20 -8.92 6.43
CA ILE A 98 -0.22 -9.56 5.18
C ILE A 98 0.19 -8.62 4.05
N ILE A 99 1.13 -9.02 3.20
CA ILE A 99 1.62 -8.19 2.09
C ILE A 99 1.02 -8.72 0.79
N ALA A 100 0.65 -7.82 -0.12
CA ALA A 100 0.18 -8.22 -1.43
C ALA A 100 1.23 -9.07 -2.16
N ARG A 101 0.78 -10.19 -2.75
CA ARG A 101 1.65 -11.18 -3.40
C ARG A 101 2.55 -10.59 -4.48
N ARG A 102 2.12 -9.51 -5.15
CA ARG A 102 2.93 -8.76 -6.16
C ARG A 102 4.26 -8.23 -5.61
N TYR A 103 4.34 -7.97 -4.31
CA TYR A 103 5.56 -7.50 -3.65
C TYR A 103 6.42 -8.63 -3.10
N LYS A 104 6.03 -9.90 -3.29
CA LYS A 104 6.75 -11.06 -2.78
C LYS A 104 8.20 -11.06 -3.23
N ASP A 105 8.44 -10.97 -4.53
CA ASP A 105 9.80 -11.03 -5.08
C ASP A 105 10.61 -9.79 -4.67
N LEU A 106 9.94 -8.62 -4.61
CA LEU A 106 10.52 -7.33 -4.28
C LEU A 106 10.96 -7.22 -2.81
N ILE A 107 10.21 -7.78 -1.86
CA ILE A 107 10.55 -7.75 -0.42
C ILE A 107 11.32 -9.01 0.01
N SER A 108 11.32 -10.08 -0.80
CA SER A 108 11.93 -11.37 -0.45
C SER A 108 13.38 -11.30 0.04
N THR A 109 14.15 -10.33 -0.46
CA THR A 109 15.55 -10.07 -0.09
C THR A 109 15.72 -9.42 1.29
N TYR A 110 14.67 -8.77 1.80
CA TYR A 110 14.66 -8.06 3.08
C TYR A 110 13.92 -8.81 4.18
N LEU A 111 13.25 -9.91 3.85
CA LEU A 111 12.62 -10.76 4.84
C LEU A 111 13.70 -11.51 5.60
N GLU A 112 13.70 -11.35 6.91
CA GLU A 112 14.54 -12.15 7.79
C GLU A 112 14.06 -13.59 7.70
N ARG A 113 14.84 -14.42 6.99
CA ARG A 113 14.66 -15.87 7.03
C ARG A 113 15.28 -16.32 8.34
N SER A 114 14.42 -16.64 9.31
CA SER A 114 14.86 -17.28 10.54
C SER A 114 15.59 -18.57 10.17
N THR A 115 16.91 -18.62 10.38
CA THR A 115 17.65 -19.89 10.29
C THR A 115 17.07 -20.80 11.36
N PRO A 116 16.57 -22.00 11.01
CA PRO A 116 15.99 -22.90 12.00
C PRO A 116 17.09 -23.31 12.98
N TRP A 117 17.04 -22.75 14.19
CA TRP A 117 17.87 -23.23 15.27
C TRP A 117 17.31 -24.61 15.67
N ARG A 118 18.20 -25.62 15.73
CA ARG A 118 17.93 -27.06 15.84
C ARG A 118 16.58 -27.39 16.51
N GLY A 119 15.64 -27.95 15.74
CA GLY A 119 14.52 -28.73 16.29
C GLY A 119 13.11 -28.25 15.99
N GLN A 120 12.89 -27.14 15.28
CA GLN A 120 11.54 -26.76 14.80
C GLN A 120 11.28 -27.31 13.40
N THR A 121 10.22 -28.14 13.30
CA THR A 121 9.72 -28.78 12.07
C THR A 121 8.88 -27.85 11.19
N GLU A 122 8.66 -26.60 11.60
CA GLU A 122 7.91 -25.63 10.81
C GLU A 122 8.83 -24.87 9.85
N ALA A 123 8.39 -24.76 8.59
CA ALA A 123 9.09 -24.00 7.57
C ALA A 123 9.40 -22.57 8.08
N PRO A 124 10.60 -22.04 7.82
CA PRO A 124 11.00 -20.72 8.31
C PRO A 124 10.06 -19.66 7.74
N ARG A 125 9.12 -19.19 8.57
CA ARG A 125 8.20 -18.13 8.16
C ARG A 125 9.00 -16.84 8.02
N PRO A 126 8.86 -16.13 6.88
CA PRO A 126 9.54 -14.86 6.71
C PRO A 126 9.07 -13.87 7.76
N ARG A 127 9.99 -13.08 8.30
CA ARG A 127 9.67 -12.02 9.27
C ARG A 127 10.06 -10.66 8.73
N LEU A 128 9.26 -9.65 9.09
CA LEU A 128 9.54 -8.25 8.84
C LEU A 128 9.27 -7.50 10.14
N TYR A 129 10.25 -6.75 10.64
CA TYR A 129 10.17 -6.03 11.92
C TYR A 129 9.81 -6.94 13.11
N GLY A 130 10.26 -8.19 13.10
CA GLY A 130 9.96 -9.19 14.12
C GLY A 130 8.56 -9.80 14.05
N LEU A 131 7.70 -9.36 13.12
CA LEU A 131 6.36 -9.91 12.88
C LEU A 131 6.38 -10.97 11.77
N PRO A 132 5.55 -12.04 11.88
CA PRO A 132 5.37 -12.98 10.79
C PRO A 132 4.74 -12.28 9.59
N VAL A 133 5.30 -12.56 8.40
CA VAL A 133 4.80 -12.05 7.12
C VAL A 133 4.07 -13.17 6.39
N GLU A 134 2.87 -12.85 5.93
CA GLU A 134 2.12 -13.68 5.00
C GLU A 134 1.87 -12.92 3.71
N PHE A 135 1.70 -13.66 2.62
CA PHE A 135 1.35 -13.08 1.33
C PHE A 135 -0.14 -13.27 1.07
N SER A 136 -0.75 -12.23 0.50
CA SER A 136 -2.15 -12.27 0.11
C SER A 136 -2.47 -13.39 -0.88
N PRO A 137 -3.74 -13.81 -0.99
CA PRO A 137 -4.21 -14.59 -2.13
C PRO A 137 -4.00 -13.83 -3.45
N GLU A 138 -4.20 -14.54 -4.55
CA GLU A 138 -4.09 -13.92 -5.88
C GLU A 138 -5.23 -12.92 -6.11
N PRO A 139 -5.01 -11.85 -6.89
CA PRO A 139 -6.06 -10.88 -7.22
C PRO A 139 -7.31 -11.49 -7.86
N SER A 140 -7.18 -12.69 -8.43
CA SER A 140 -8.29 -13.46 -8.99
C SER A 140 -9.24 -14.00 -7.92
N ASP A 141 -8.73 -14.30 -6.73
CA ASP A 141 -9.53 -14.80 -5.60
C ASP A 141 -10.10 -13.63 -4.78
N ASP A 142 -9.29 -12.58 -4.57
CA ASP A 142 -9.70 -11.39 -3.85
C ASP A 142 -9.16 -10.11 -4.54
N PRO A 143 -10.01 -9.39 -5.28
CA PRO A 143 -9.61 -8.25 -6.10
C PRO A 143 -9.11 -7.05 -5.28
N CYS A 144 -9.36 -7.01 -3.97
CA CYS A 144 -8.86 -5.92 -3.13
C CYS A 144 -7.32 -5.89 -3.13
N TRP A 145 -6.67 -7.06 -3.26
CA TRP A 145 -5.22 -7.20 -3.32
C TRP A 145 -4.60 -6.79 -4.66
N ASP A 146 -5.40 -6.38 -5.65
CA ASP A 146 -4.87 -5.68 -6.82
C ASP A 146 -4.55 -4.21 -6.52
N VAL A 147 -5.14 -3.67 -5.45
CA VAL A 147 -4.99 -2.25 -5.07
C VAL A 147 -4.28 -2.09 -3.73
N ILE A 148 -4.71 -2.84 -2.71
CA ILE A 148 -4.15 -2.79 -1.36
C ILE A 148 -2.71 -3.33 -1.38
N ASN A 149 -1.79 -2.64 -0.71
CA ASN A 149 -0.38 -3.04 -0.65
C ASN A 149 -0.10 -4.06 0.44
N PHE A 150 -0.69 -3.84 1.62
CA PHE A 150 -0.57 -4.70 2.78
C PHE A 150 -1.75 -4.44 3.71
N ASP A 151 -1.98 -5.40 4.61
CA ASP A 151 -2.89 -5.27 5.73
C ASP A 151 -2.18 -5.73 7.02
N LEU A 152 -2.63 -5.19 8.14
CA LEU A 152 -2.08 -5.47 9.47
C LEU A 152 -3.17 -6.09 10.33
N GLU A 153 -2.98 -7.36 10.68
CA GLU A 153 -3.83 -7.97 11.69
C GLU A 153 -3.49 -7.40 13.05
N LYS A 154 -4.53 -6.88 13.71
CA LYS A 154 -4.43 -6.17 14.98
C LYS A 154 -5.25 -6.87 16.04
N GLU A 155 -4.69 -6.95 17.23
CA GLU A 155 -5.37 -7.42 18.42
C GLU A 155 -5.50 -6.28 19.44
N PRO A 156 -6.61 -6.23 20.21
CA PRO A 156 -6.75 -5.30 21.31
C PRO A 156 -5.79 -5.69 22.43
N GLY A 157 -4.82 -4.81 22.71
CA GLY A 157 -3.85 -5.02 23.78
C GLY A 157 -2.61 -4.16 23.61
N ALA A 158 -2.23 -3.46 24.69
CA ALA A 158 -0.97 -2.73 24.72
C ALA A 158 0.20 -3.73 24.56
N PRO A 159 1.15 -3.51 23.63
CA PRO A 159 2.28 -4.40 23.50
C PRO A 159 3.13 -4.36 24.77
N VAL A 160 3.38 -5.52 25.38
CA VAL A 160 4.21 -5.65 26.60
C VAL A 160 5.67 -5.23 26.33
N ARG A 161 6.13 -5.24 25.07
CA ARG A 161 7.46 -4.77 24.67
C ARG A 161 7.44 -4.16 23.27
N TYR A 162 7.91 -2.92 23.17
CA TYR A 162 8.26 -2.27 21.91
C TYR A 162 9.50 -2.98 21.33
N PRO A 163 9.46 -3.54 20.10
CA PRO A 163 10.60 -4.27 19.53
C PRO A 163 11.84 -3.40 19.25
N TYR A 164 11.68 -2.08 19.20
CA TYR A 164 12.69 -1.13 18.74
C TYR A 164 13.58 -0.53 19.86
N PHE A 165 13.48 -1.00 21.10
CA PHE A 165 14.41 -0.54 22.14
C PHE A 165 15.87 -1.04 21.95
N ARG A 166 16.18 -1.78 20.87
CA ARG A 166 17.53 -2.31 20.59
C ARG A 166 18.04 -2.03 19.18
N LEU A 167 17.79 -0.85 18.63
CA LEU A 167 18.42 -0.39 17.39
C LEU A 167 19.47 0.71 17.59
N PHE A 168 19.79 1.03 18.85
CA PHE A 168 20.91 1.91 19.22
C PHE A 168 21.76 1.23 20.31
N GLU A 169 22.54 0.23 19.93
CA GLU A 169 23.75 -0.22 20.65
C GLU A 169 24.81 -0.64 19.62
#